data_AF-A0A6J2WUX3-F1
#
_entry.id   AF-A0A6J2WUX3-F1
#
_cell.length_a   1.000
_cell.length_b   1.000
_cell.length_c   1.000
_cell.angle_alpha   90.00
_cell.angle_beta   90.00
_cell.angle_gamma   90.00
#
_symmetry.space_group_name_H-M   'P 1'
#
loop_
_entity.id
_entity.type
_entity.pdbx_description
1 polymer ?
#
loop_
_entity_poly.entity_id
_entity_poly.type
_entity_poly.pdbx_seq_one_letter_code
_entity_poly.pdbx_strand_id
1 'polypeptide(L)'
;MESQDVECCYPSHNTSCTKDVRSGSEYIFMYVIFLSLSALTVFLNLLVIISVSHFKQLHTPTNMLVLSLAVADMIVGLFAMPVEGIRLIETCWYFGEIFCSIFPLVVTTVVSGSLGNLIFISIDRYIAVSDPLLYSTKVTIKRVIICISVIWLYSLIYSVAVLSNHMFYPETRNTCYGECLFVSNFTWAIVDLILSLISPCSIVISLYLRIYCVAKYQAQVINSSFSVIILPNVASH
;
A
#
# COMPACT_ATOMS: atom_id res chain seq x y z
N MET A 1 -7.90 36.10 35.52
CA MET A 1 -8.32 34.89 34.80
C MET A 1 -8.02 35.20 33.34
N GLU A 2 -6.81 34.83 32.89
CA GLU A 2 -6.35 35.14 31.53
C GLU A 2 -7.30 34.48 30.52
N SER A 3 -7.89 35.30 29.65
CA SER A 3 -8.58 34.83 28.46
C SER A 3 -7.55 34.16 27.57
N GLN A 4 -7.54 32.82 27.53
CA GLN A 4 -6.88 32.11 26.43
C GLN A 4 -7.57 32.56 25.15
N ASP A 5 -6.89 33.41 24.36
CA ASP A 5 -7.36 33.80 23.03
C ASP A 5 -7.46 32.52 22.19
N VAL A 6 -8.70 32.09 21.92
CA VAL A 6 -8.97 30.92 21.09
C VAL A 6 -8.66 31.30 19.65
N GLU A 7 -7.51 30.86 19.15
CA GLU A 7 -7.11 31.09 17.75
C GLU A 7 -7.88 30.11 16.84
N CYS A 8 -8.66 30.65 15.89
CA CYS A 8 -9.44 29.86 14.93
C CYS A 8 -8.72 29.76 13.59
N CYS A 9 -8.94 28.66 12.85
CA CYS A 9 -8.39 28.46 11.51
C CYS A 9 -8.83 29.55 10.51
N TYR A 10 -10.10 29.97 10.61
CA TYR A 10 -10.74 30.98 9.77
C TYR A 10 -11.60 31.93 10.63
N PRO A 11 -11.04 33.08 11.06
CA PRO A 11 -11.72 34.00 12.00
C PRO A 11 -13.04 34.59 11.48
N SER A 12 -13.25 34.61 10.16
CA SER A 12 -14.45 35.13 9.51
C SER A 12 -15.61 34.12 9.40
N HIS A 13 -15.42 32.88 9.85
CA HIS A 13 -16.44 31.83 9.81
C HIS A 13 -16.92 31.45 11.22
N ASN A 14 -18.24 31.52 11.44
CA ASN A 14 -18.87 31.26 12.74
C ASN A 14 -18.67 29.83 13.26
N THR A 15 -18.39 28.86 12.37
CA THR A 15 -18.17 27.44 12.71
C THR A 15 -16.75 26.99 12.40
N SER A 16 -15.76 27.88 12.50
CA SER A 16 -14.37 27.52 12.24
C SER A 16 -13.75 26.66 13.34
N CYS A 17 -12.86 25.74 12.95
CA CYS A 17 -12.09 24.94 13.88
C CYS A 17 -11.12 25.77 14.72
N THR A 18 -10.90 25.35 15.96
CA THR A 18 -9.87 25.90 16.83
C THR A 18 -8.51 25.32 16.45
N LYS A 19 -7.48 26.15 16.54
CA LYS A 19 -6.10 25.75 16.28
C LYS A 19 -5.48 25.20 17.56
N ASP A 20 -4.86 24.03 17.49
CA ASP A 20 -4.09 23.52 18.64
C ASP A 20 -2.70 24.15 18.64
N VAL A 21 -2.30 24.68 19.80
CA VAL A 21 -0.97 25.25 20.01
C VAL A 21 -0.02 24.15 20.45
N ARG A 22 0.78 23.62 19.52
CA ARG A 22 1.89 22.69 19.81
C ARG A 22 3.18 23.45 20.09
N SER A 23 4.08 22.83 20.86
CA SER A 23 5.41 23.41 21.07
C SER A 23 6.21 23.39 19.76
N GLY A 24 7.02 24.43 19.52
CA GLY A 24 7.83 24.52 18.30
C GLY A 24 8.78 23.31 18.12
N SER A 25 9.26 22.73 19.22
CA SER A 25 10.08 21.52 19.21
C SER A 25 9.33 20.28 18.71
N GLU A 26 8.09 20.06 19.14
CA GLU A 26 7.27 18.94 18.65
C GLU A 26 6.98 19.10 17.16
N TYR A 27 6.68 20.33 16.75
CA TYR A 27 6.42 20.69 15.36
C TYR A 27 7.59 20.30 14.46
N ILE A 28 8.78 20.82 14.79
CA ILE A 28 10.01 20.55 14.03
C ILE A 28 10.31 19.05 14.01
N PHE A 29 10.18 18.37 15.15
CA PHE A 29 10.43 16.94 15.24
C PHE A 29 9.51 16.12 14.32
N MET A 30 8.20 16.40 14.31
CA MET A 30 7.25 15.72 13.44
C MET A 30 7.57 15.96 11.96
N TYR A 31 7.82 17.21 11.54
CA TYR A 31 8.17 17.51 10.15
C TYR A 31 9.45 16.80 9.71
N VAL A 32 10.50 16.80 10.55
CA VAL A 32 11.75 16.12 10.24
C VAL A 32 11.50 14.63 10.02
N ILE A 33 10.70 13.98 10.87
CA ILE A 33 10.38 12.55 10.71
C ILE A 33 9.61 12.29 9.42
N PHE A 34 8.51 13.00 9.18
CA PHE A 34 7.66 12.76 8.00
C PHE A 34 8.42 13.03 6.70
N LEU A 35 9.18 14.12 6.62
CA LEU A 35 9.98 14.44 5.44
C LEU A 35 11.12 13.44 5.24
N SER A 36 11.77 12.98 6.30
CA SER A 36 12.83 11.97 6.21
C SER A 36 12.30 10.63 5.71
N LEU A 37 11.16 10.18 6.25
CA LEU A 37 10.50 8.93 5.81
C LEU A 37 10.04 9.03 4.35
N SER A 38 9.39 10.14 3.98
CA SER A 38 9.00 10.43 2.60
C SER A 38 10.20 10.39 1.66
N ALA A 39 11.29 11.11 1.96
CA ALA A 39 12.49 11.15 1.14
C ALA A 39 13.12 9.75 0.98
N LEU A 40 13.20 8.98 2.07
CA LEU A 40 13.71 7.61 2.03
C LEU A 40 12.84 6.70 1.15
N THR A 41 11.52 6.75 1.32
CA THR A 41 10.58 5.96 0.51
C THR A 41 10.72 6.29 -0.97
N VAL A 42 10.78 7.57 -1.33
CA VAL A 42 10.95 8.00 -2.73
C VAL A 42 12.28 7.53 -3.28
N PHE A 43 13.37 7.72 -2.53
CA PHE A 43 14.71 7.31 -2.97
C PHE A 43 14.80 5.80 -3.24
N LEU A 44 14.35 4.98 -2.29
CA LEU A 44 14.42 3.51 -2.42
C LEU A 44 13.58 3.00 -3.59
N ASN A 45 12.36 3.51 -3.76
CA ASN A 45 11.49 3.09 -4.86
C ASN A 45 11.97 3.60 -6.21
N LEU A 46 12.56 4.79 -6.26
CA LEU A 46 13.20 5.30 -7.48
C LEU A 46 14.36 4.40 -7.91
N LEU A 47 15.19 3.92 -6.98
CA LEU A 47 16.25 2.95 -7.28
C LEU A 47 15.70 1.65 -7.88
N VAL A 48 14.58 1.13 -7.35
CA VAL A 48 13.91 -0.05 -7.90
C VAL A 48 13.42 0.20 -9.32
N ILE A 49 12.75 1.35 -9.54
CA ILE A 49 12.24 1.74 -10.87
C ILE A 49 13.37 1.85 -11.88
N ILE A 50 14.45 2.55 -11.53
CA ILE A 50 15.64 2.73 -12.38
C ILE A 50 16.27 1.37 -12.70
N SER A 51 16.46 0.53 -11.67
CA SER A 51 17.12 -0.77 -11.83
C SER A 51 16.34 -1.67 -12.80
N VAL A 52 15.03 -1.85 -12.58
CA VAL A 52 14.22 -2.72 -13.43
C VAL A 52 14.11 -2.17 -14.85
N SER A 53 13.97 -0.85 -15.00
CA SER A 53 13.78 -0.21 -16.32
C SER A 53 15.06 -0.15 -17.16
N HIS A 54 16.23 -0.02 -16.51
CA HIS A 54 17.52 0.06 -17.19
C HIS A 54 18.06 -1.32 -17.58
N PHE A 55 17.99 -2.30 -16.68
CA PHE A 55 18.57 -3.61 -16.90
C PHE A 55 17.57 -4.55 -17.57
N LYS A 56 17.69 -4.73 -18.89
CA LYS A 56 16.84 -5.65 -19.69
C LYS A 56 16.78 -7.08 -19.12
N GLN A 57 17.83 -7.53 -18.44
CA GLN A 57 17.88 -8.85 -17.79
C GLN A 57 16.83 -8.98 -16.65
N LEU A 58 16.41 -7.87 -16.06
CA LEU A 58 15.38 -7.81 -15.03
C LEU A 58 13.96 -7.72 -15.60
N HIS A 59 13.75 -7.70 -16.92
CA HIS A 59 12.41 -7.66 -17.51
C HIS A 59 11.73 -9.04 -17.44
N THR A 60 11.35 -9.44 -16.23
CA THR A 60 10.62 -10.67 -15.94
C THR A 60 9.18 -10.34 -15.52
N PRO A 61 8.22 -11.29 -15.64
CA PRO A 61 6.85 -11.05 -15.21
C PRO A 61 6.75 -10.54 -13.77
N THR A 62 7.45 -11.18 -12.83
CA THR A 62 7.46 -10.74 -11.42
C THR A 62 8.03 -9.33 -11.25
N ASN A 63 9.10 -8.99 -11.94
CA ASN A 63 9.71 -7.66 -11.82
C ASN A 63 8.82 -6.55 -12.39
N MET A 64 7.89 -6.87 -13.30
CA MET A 64 6.86 -5.91 -13.72
C MET A 64 5.84 -5.64 -12.60
N LEU A 65 5.48 -6.64 -11.80
CA LEU A 65 4.66 -6.43 -10.60
C LEU A 65 5.40 -5.62 -9.53
N VAL A 66 6.69 -5.92 -9.32
CA VAL A 66 7.55 -5.14 -8.42
C VAL A 66 7.70 -3.69 -8.89
N LEU A 67 7.83 -3.47 -10.20
CA LEU A 67 7.87 -2.13 -10.78
C LEU A 67 6.55 -1.37 -10.54
N SER A 68 5.40 -2.03 -10.74
CA SER A 68 4.07 -1.47 -10.43
C SER A 68 3.94 -1.11 -8.95
N LEU A 69 4.42 -1.96 -8.05
CA LEU A 69 4.45 -1.70 -6.62
C LEU A 69 5.36 -0.50 -6.28
N ALA A 70 6.56 -0.43 -6.86
CA ALA A 70 7.48 0.67 -6.63
C ALA A 70 6.93 2.02 -7.13
N VAL A 71 6.16 2.03 -8.24
CA VAL A 71 5.45 3.24 -8.69
C VAL A 71 4.39 3.66 -7.68
N ALA A 72 3.63 2.71 -7.12
CA ALA A 72 2.64 2.99 -6.11
C ALA A 72 3.30 3.57 -4.83
N ASP A 73 4.34 2.94 -4.32
CA ASP A 73 5.08 3.39 -3.14
C ASP A 73 5.78 4.75 -3.38
N MET A 74 6.24 5.02 -4.59
CA MET A 74 6.78 6.33 -4.96
C MET A 74 5.70 7.42 -4.89
N ILE A 75 4.47 7.14 -5.35
CA ILE A 75 3.33 8.07 -5.22
C ILE A 75 2.99 8.29 -3.73
N VAL A 76 3.01 7.24 -2.91
CA VAL A 76 2.82 7.35 -1.46
C VAL A 76 3.89 8.26 -0.85
N GLY A 77 5.16 8.02 -1.18
CA GLY A 77 6.27 8.81 -0.65
C GLY A 77 6.23 10.28 -1.10
N LEU A 78 5.94 10.56 -2.37
CA LEU A 78 5.93 11.92 -2.93
C LEU A 78 4.72 12.75 -2.51
N PHE A 79 3.55 12.12 -2.38
CA PHE A 79 2.28 12.83 -2.27
C PHE A 79 1.50 12.46 -1.01
N ALA A 80 1.29 11.17 -0.74
CA ALA A 80 0.49 10.76 0.42
C ALA A 80 1.16 11.14 1.74
N MET A 81 2.44 10.79 1.94
CA MET A 81 3.14 11.03 3.20
C MET A 81 3.27 12.52 3.55
N PRO A 82 3.66 13.43 2.63
CA PRO A 82 3.76 14.85 2.97
C PRO A 82 2.41 15.49 3.27
N VAL A 83 1.37 15.16 2.48
CA VAL A 83 0.03 15.73 2.68
C VAL A 83 -0.63 15.18 3.94
N GLU A 84 -0.50 13.87 4.21
CA GLU A 84 -0.93 13.27 5.47
C GLU A 84 -0.17 13.86 6.66
N GLY A 85 1.14 14.06 6.52
CA GLY A 85 1.97 14.73 7.52
C GLY A 85 1.44 16.12 7.85
N ILE A 86 1.15 16.94 6.82
CA ILE A 86 0.53 18.25 7.02
C ILE A 86 -0.83 18.11 7.70
N ARG A 87 -1.69 17.18 7.28
CA ARG A 87 -3.01 16.95 7.89
C ARG A 87 -2.94 16.54 9.38
N LEU A 88 -1.88 15.85 9.78
CA LEU A 88 -1.68 15.39 11.17
C LEU A 88 -0.98 16.46 12.04
N ILE A 89 -0.06 17.21 11.45
CA ILE A 89 0.76 18.19 12.16
C ILE A 89 0.04 19.55 12.25
N GLU A 90 -0.58 20.01 11.17
CA GLU A 90 -1.45 21.18 11.16
C GLU A 90 -2.84 20.79 11.67
N THR A 91 -3.43 21.63 12.52
CA THR A 91 -4.83 21.46 12.93
C THR A 91 -5.82 22.00 11.90
N CYS A 92 -5.35 22.83 10.98
CA CYS A 92 -6.17 23.55 10.03
C CYS A 92 -5.85 23.08 8.61
N TRP A 93 -6.89 22.72 7.87
CA TRP A 93 -6.82 22.32 6.48
C TRP A 93 -7.05 23.50 5.53
N TYR A 94 -5.98 23.97 4.91
CA TYR A 94 -6.00 25.14 4.03
C TYR A 94 -6.03 24.81 2.53
N PHE A 95 -5.97 23.53 2.13
CA PHE A 95 -5.95 23.12 0.72
C PHE A 95 -7.32 23.12 0.03
N GLY A 96 -8.38 23.51 0.75
CA GLY A 96 -9.74 23.57 0.26
C GLY A 96 -10.45 22.22 0.18
N GLU A 97 -11.76 22.28 -0.08
CA GLU A 97 -12.64 21.12 -0.03
C GLU A 97 -12.43 20.14 -1.18
N ILE A 98 -12.13 20.64 -2.39
CA ILE A 98 -11.87 19.79 -3.56
C ILE A 98 -10.69 18.87 -3.28
N PHE A 99 -9.60 19.41 -2.73
CA PHE A 99 -8.43 18.61 -2.38
C PHE A 99 -8.73 17.65 -1.22
N CYS A 100 -9.54 18.07 -0.24
CA CYS A 100 -10.01 17.19 0.83
C CYS A 100 -10.81 15.97 0.33
N SER A 101 -11.54 16.11 -0.77
CA SER A 101 -12.30 15.01 -1.37
C SER A 101 -11.45 14.11 -2.27
N ILE A 102 -10.54 14.70 -3.06
CA ILE A 102 -9.70 13.96 -4.02
C ILE A 102 -8.54 13.24 -3.33
N PHE A 103 -7.97 13.83 -2.28
CA PHE A 103 -6.78 13.29 -1.65
C PHE A 103 -6.98 11.87 -1.09
N PRO A 104 -8.03 11.59 -0.29
CA PRO A 104 -8.34 10.22 0.15
C PRO A 104 -8.55 9.26 -1.02
N LEU A 105 -9.12 9.71 -2.15
CA LEU A 105 -9.32 8.88 -3.34
C LEU A 105 -8.00 8.40 -3.93
N VAL A 106 -7.02 9.29 -4.05
CA VAL A 106 -5.68 8.95 -4.53
C VAL A 106 -5.01 7.98 -3.57
N VAL A 107 -5.02 8.27 -2.26
CA VAL A 107 -4.38 7.43 -1.24
C VAL A 107 -4.98 6.02 -1.22
N THR A 108 -6.31 5.91 -1.14
CA THR A 108 -7.00 4.60 -1.13
C THR A 108 -6.74 3.81 -2.41
N THR A 109 -6.70 4.47 -3.58
CA THR A 109 -6.43 3.81 -4.86
C THR A 109 -5.01 3.24 -4.89
N VAL A 110 -4.03 4.01 -4.47
CA VAL A 110 -2.62 3.60 -4.49
C VAL A 110 -2.34 2.50 -3.48
N VAL A 111 -2.91 2.59 -2.27
CA VAL A 111 -2.78 1.54 -1.24
C VAL A 111 -3.46 0.25 -1.67
N SER A 112 -4.69 0.33 -2.18
CA SER A 112 -5.41 -0.84 -2.72
C SER A 112 -4.65 -1.48 -3.89
N GLY A 113 -4.11 -0.67 -4.80
CA GLY A 113 -3.32 -1.16 -5.93
C GLY A 113 -2.04 -1.87 -5.46
N SER A 114 -1.36 -1.33 -4.45
CA SER A 114 -0.18 -1.92 -3.83
C SER A 114 -0.47 -3.30 -3.22
N LEU A 115 -1.56 -3.43 -2.48
CA LEU A 115 -2.00 -4.71 -1.92
C LEU A 115 -2.36 -5.73 -3.01
N GLY A 116 -3.05 -5.28 -4.06
CA GLY A 116 -3.33 -6.11 -5.24
C GLY A 116 -2.04 -6.63 -5.90
N ASN A 117 -1.05 -5.76 -6.09
CA ASN A 117 0.27 -6.15 -6.60
C ASN A 117 0.94 -7.18 -5.68
N LEU A 118 0.91 -7.00 -4.35
CA LEU A 118 1.47 -7.96 -3.38
C LEU A 118 0.80 -9.34 -3.43
N ILE A 119 -0.53 -9.38 -3.56
CA ILE A 119 -1.27 -10.64 -3.75
C ILE A 119 -0.81 -11.33 -5.03
N PHE A 120 -0.73 -10.60 -6.15
CA PHE A 120 -0.31 -11.17 -7.42
C PHE A 120 1.15 -11.62 -7.42
N ILE A 121 2.05 -10.90 -6.73
CA ILE A 121 3.42 -11.35 -6.49
C ILE A 121 3.41 -12.68 -5.72
N SER A 122 2.57 -12.80 -4.69
CA SER A 122 2.46 -14.03 -3.90
C SER A 122 1.93 -15.21 -4.74
N ILE A 123 0.95 -14.97 -5.62
CA ILE A 123 0.42 -15.96 -6.56
C ILE A 123 1.49 -16.38 -7.58
N ASP A 124 2.20 -15.42 -8.16
CA ASP A 124 3.31 -15.65 -9.10
C ASP A 124 4.37 -16.57 -8.48
N ARG A 125 4.80 -16.26 -7.26
CA ARG A 125 5.75 -17.07 -6.48
C ARG A 125 5.21 -18.46 -6.20
N TYR A 126 3.93 -18.57 -5.84
CA TYR A 126 3.29 -19.87 -5.60
C TYR A 126 3.32 -20.74 -6.86
N ILE A 127 2.93 -20.21 -8.02
CA ILE A 127 2.93 -20.96 -9.29
C ILE A 127 4.36 -21.37 -9.68
N ALA A 128 5.34 -20.49 -9.49
CA ALA A 128 6.75 -20.78 -9.78
C ALA A 128 7.29 -21.96 -8.95
N VAL A 129 6.87 -22.07 -7.69
CA VAL A 129 7.31 -23.13 -6.76
C VAL A 129 6.51 -24.42 -6.94
N SER A 130 5.19 -24.32 -7.19
CA SER A 130 4.31 -25.48 -7.31
C SER A 130 4.43 -26.18 -8.66
N ASP A 131 4.52 -25.42 -9.76
CA ASP A 131 4.50 -25.93 -11.13
C ASP A 131 5.65 -25.37 -12.00
N PRO A 132 6.93 -25.60 -11.66
CA PRO A 132 8.07 -24.96 -12.33
C PRO A 132 8.13 -25.23 -13.84
N LEU A 133 7.74 -26.43 -14.29
CA LEU A 133 7.75 -26.82 -15.71
C LEU A 133 6.70 -26.09 -16.56
N LEU A 134 5.59 -25.67 -15.94
CA LEU A 134 4.50 -24.97 -16.61
C LEU A 134 4.53 -23.45 -16.34
N TYR A 135 5.44 -22.98 -15.49
CA TYR A 135 5.50 -21.56 -15.13
C TYR A 135 5.69 -20.66 -16.36
N SER A 136 6.63 -20.99 -17.26
CA SER A 136 6.95 -20.19 -18.43
C SER A 136 5.81 -20.09 -19.46
N THR A 137 4.89 -21.06 -19.47
CA THR A 137 3.72 -21.06 -20.36
C THR A 137 2.51 -20.39 -19.70
N LYS A 138 2.39 -20.46 -18.38
CA LYS A 138 1.31 -19.84 -17.60
C LYS A 138 1.53 -18.34 -17.38
N VAL A 139 2.74 -17.94 -17.01
CA VAL A 139 3.08 -16.57 -16.57
C VAL A 139 3.93 -15.88 -17.64
N THR A 140 3.37 -14.86 -18.27
CA THR A 140 4.05 -14.06 -19.31
C THR A 140 3.94 -12.58 -18.99
N ILE A 141 4.90 -11.78 -19.49
CA ILE A 141 4.93 -10.33 -19.28
C ILE A 141 3.62 -9.68 -19.74
N LYS A 142 3.11 -10.07 -20.92
CA LYS A 142 1.84 -9.53 -21.46
C LYS A 142 0.67 -9.78 -20.52
N ARG A 143 0.55 -11.00 -19.97
CA ARG A 143 -0.52 -11.33 -19.00
C ARG A 143 -0.38 -10.52 -17.72
N VAL A 144 0.85 -10.39 -17.21
CA VAL A 144 1.10 -9.58 -16.00
C VAL A 144 0.75 -8.11 -16.20
N ILE A 145 1.10 -7.51 -17.34
CA ILE A 145 0.72 -6.11 -17.63
C ILE A 145 -0.81 -5.96 -17.63
N ILE A 146 -1.55 -6.90 -18.22
CA ILE A 146 -3.02 -6.91 -18.16
C ILE A 146 -3.50 -7.03 -16.70
N CYS A 147 -2.91 -7.93 -15.91
CA CYS A 147 -3.25 -8.07 -14.48
C CYS A 147 -3.01 -6.77 -13.72
N ILE A 148 -1.88 -6.09 -13.94
CA ILE A 148 -1.57 -4.78 -13.34
C ILE A 148 -2.66 -3.78 -13.72
N SER A 149 -3.02 -3.66 -15.00
CA SER A 149 -4.08 -2.75 -15.44
C SER A 149 -5.43 -3.05 -14.77
N VAL A 150 -5.78 -4.33 -14.61
CA VAL A 150 -7.00 -4.76 -13.92
C VAL A 150 -6.95 -4.42 -12.43
N ILE A 151 -5.80 -4.61 -11.77
CA ILE A 151 -5.60 -4.24 -10.35
C ILE A 151 -5.85 -2.74 -10.18
N TRP A 152 -5.19 -1.89 -10.97
CA TRP A 152 -5.35 -0.44 -10.86
C TRP A 152 -6.79 0.01 -11.14
N LEU A 153 -7.43 -0.56 -12.15
CA LEU A 153 -8.84 -0.26 -12.45
C LEU A 153 -9.76 -0.68 -11.30
N TYR A 154 -9.58 -1.89 -10.77
CA TYR A 154 -10.34 -2.39 -9.63
C TYR A 154 -10.13 -1.50 -8.39
N SER A 155 -8.88 -1.14 -8.08
CA SER A 155 -8.55 -0.28 -6.95
C SER A 155 -9.16 1.12 -7.07
N LEU A 156 -9.20 1.69 -8.27
CA LEU A 156 -9.88 2.96 -8.52
C LEU A 156 -11.39 2.84 -8.29
N ILE A 157 -12.03 1.82 -8.87
CA ILE A 157 -13.48 1.58 -8.71
C ILE A 157 -13.83 1.35 -7.23
N TYR A 158 -13.04 0.53 -6.54
CA TYR A 158 -13.19 0.27 -5.11
C TYR A 158 -13.09 1.57 -4.30
N SER A 159 -12.08 2.40 -4.57
CA SER A 159 -11.85 3.64 -3.84
C SER A 159 -12.98 4.65 -4.07
N VAL A 160 -13.48 4.78 -5.30
CA VAL A 160 -14.66 5.60 -5.60
C VAL A 160 -15.90 5.09 -4.87
N ALA A 161 -16.11 3.76 -4.81
CA ALA A 161 -17.26 3.17 -4.13
C ALA A 161 -17.22 3.44 -2.62
N VAL A 162 -16.08 3.18 -1.97
CA VAL A 162 -15.90 3.39 -0.52
C VAL A 162 -15.99 4.87 -0.15
N LEU A 163 -15.43 5.75 -0.97
CA LEU A 163 -15.38 7.19 -0.70
C LEU A 163 -16.56 7.96 -1.29
N SER A 164 -17.52 7.28 -1.92
CA SER A 164 -18.67 7.92 -2.57
C SER A 164 -19.41 8.86 -1.62
N ASN A 165 -19.65 8.43 -0.37
CA ASN A 165 -20.30 9.29 0.62
C ASN A 165 -19.47 10.54 0.96
N HIS A 166 -18.15 10.39 1.13
CA HIS A 166 -17.23 11.49 1.40
C HIS A 166 -17.17 12.50 0.26
N MET A 167 -17.20 12.03 -1.00
CA MET A 167 -17.10 12.90 -2.17
C MET A 167 -18.42 13.59 -2.53
N PHE A 168 -19.54 12.87 -2.45
CA PHE A 168 -20.84 13.35 -2.96
C PHE A 168 -21.73 14.00 -1.91
N TYR A 169 -21.48 13.76 -0.61
CA TYR A 169 -22.27 14.32 0.49
C TYR A 169 -21.39 15.05 1.52
N PRO A 170 -20.60 16.07 1.12
CA PRO A 170 -19.71 16.80 2.02
C PRO A 170 -20.43 17.51 3.17
N GLU A 171 -21.70 17.87 2.96
CA GLU A 171 -22.62 18.50 3.93
C GLU A 171 -22.93 17.60 5.15
N THR A 172 -22.76 16.27 5.01
CA THR A 172 -23.02 15.32 6.11
C THR A 172 -21.87 15.23 7.10
N ARG A 173 -20.74 15.89 6.79
CA ARG A 173 -19.61 16.00 7.71
C ARG A 173 -20.01 17.02 8.79
N ASN A 174 -20.37 16.55 9.97
CA ASN A 174 -20.55 17.40 11.17
C ASN A 174 -19.18 17.92 11.69
N THR A 175 -18.36 18.45 10.80
CA THR A 175 -17.01 18.96 11.06
C THR A 175 -17.02 20.49 10.99
N CYS A 176 -16.12 21.12 11.74
CA CYS A 176 -15.94 22.57 11.69
C CYS A 176 -15.25 23.00 10.37
N TYR A 177 -15.40 24.28 10.02
CA TYR A 177 -14.77 24.84 8.83
C TYR A 177 -13.26 24.97 9.01
N GLY A 178 -12.51 24.33 8.11
CA GLY A 178 -11.06 24.18 8.20
C GLY A 178 -10.59 22.81 8.68
N GLU A 179 -11.46 21.82 8.78
CA GLU A 179 -11.09 20.43 9.06
C GLU A 179 -11.31 19.55 7.82
N CYS A 180 -10.41 18.60 7.60
CA CYS A 180 -10.53 17.60 6.54
C CYS A 180 -10.40 16.20 7.12
N LEU A 181 -11.54 15.64 7.56
CA LEU A 181 -11.61 14.28 8.08
C LEU A 181 -12.44 13.39 7.18
N PHE A 182 -11.98 12.16 7.03
CA PHE A 182 -12.79 11.09 6.47
C PHE A 182 -13.69 10.54 7.58
N VAL A 183 -14.98 10.88 7.51
CA VAL A 183 -15.98 10.38 8.46
C VAL A 183 -16.71 9.21 7.81
N SER A 184 -16.64 8.04 8.45
CA SER A 184 -17.35 6.84 8.03
C SER A 184 -18.05 6.21 9.22
N ASN A 185 -19.21 5.60 8.98
CA ASN A 185 -19.93 4.87 10.02
C ASN A 185 -19.10 3.67 10.49
N PHE A 186 -19.15 3.36 11.78
CA PHE A 186 -18.38 2.27 12.39
C PHE A 186 -18.52 0.93 11.64
N THR A 187 -19.73 0.57 11.22
CA THR A 187 -19.98 -0.63 10.42
C THR A 187 -19.23 -0.62 9.09
N TRP A 188 -19.27 0.51 8.37
CA TRP A 188 -18.55 0.66 7.09
C TRP A 188 -17.04 0.67 7.29
N ALA A 189 -16.55 1.26 8.38
CA ALA A 189 -15.13 1.22 8.75
C ALA A 189 -14.65 -0.22 9.02
N ILE A 190 -15.45 -1.04 9.72
CA ILE A 190 -15.13 -2.46 9.93
C ILE A 190 -15.15 -3.24 8.62
N VAL A 191 -16.17 -3.02 7.79
CA VAL A 191 -16.29 -3.70 6.48
C VAL A 191 -15.10 -3.35 5.60
N ASP A 192 -14.73 -2.07 5.51
CA ASP A 192 -13.53 -1.63 4.79
C ASP A 192 -12.29 -2.31 5.38
N LEU A 193 -12.05 -2.26 6.69
CA LEU A 193 -10.88 -2.90 7.33
C LEU A 193 -10.77 -4.40 6.99
N ILE A 194 -11.89 -5.12 6.98
CA ILE A 194 -11.89 -6.55 6.65
C ILE A 194 -11.53 -6.77 5.18
N LEU A 195 -12.13 -5.98 4.28
CA LEU A 195 -11.95 -6.14 2.84
C LEU A 195 -10.62 -5.60 2.33
N SER A 196 -10.19 -4.45 2.84
CA SER A 196 -9.03 -3.70 2.39
C SER A 196 -7.73 -4.16 3.03
N LEU A 197 -7.78 -4.80 4.21
CA LEU A 197 -6.58 -5.23 4.92
C LEU A 197 -6.60 -6.69 5.34
N ILE A 198 -7.58 -7.14 6.13
CA ILE A 198 -7.55 -8.47 6.75
C ILE A 198 -7.60 -9.58 5.69
N SER A 199 -8.52 -9.47 4.73
CA SER A 199 -8.66 -10.44 3.64
C SER A 199 -7.40 -10.49 2.76
N PRO A 200 -6.87 -9.37 2.22
CA PRO A 200 -5.61 -9.33 1.50
C PRO A 200 -4.44 -9.95 2.27
N CYS A 201 -4.22 -9.56 3.53
CA CYS A 201 -3.15 -10.10 4.36
C CYS A 201 -3.30 -11.60 4.59
N SER A 202 -4.52 -12.08 4.85
CA SER A 202 -4.80 -13.50 5.05
C SER A 202 -4.51 -14.33 3.81
N ILE A 203 -4.84 -13.81 2.61
CA ILE A 203 -4.53 -14.44 1.33
C ILE A 203 -3.01 -14.55 1.15
N VAL A 204 -2.29 -13.45 1.34
CA VAL A 204 -0.83 -13.40 1.23
C VAL A 204 -0.18 -14.40 2.18
N ILE A 205 -0.53 -14.36 3.47
CA ILE A 205 0.00 -15.27 4.50
C ILE A 205 -0.29 -16.73 4.11
N SER A 206 -1.52 -17.04 3.70
CA SER A 206 -1.91 -18.40 3.31
C SER A 206 -1.10 -18.92 2.12
N LEU A 207 -0.82 -18.07 1.12
CA LEU A 207 0.01 -18.43 -0.02
C LEU A 207 1.45 -18.69 0.40
N TYR A 208 2.04 -17.82 1.25
CA TYR A 208 3.40 -18.03 1.74
C TYR A 208 3.55 -19.27 2.61
N LEU A 209 2.55 -19.60 3.44
CA LEU A 209 2.54 -20.86 4.19
C LEU A 209 2.50 -22.07 3.24
N ARG A 210 1.70 -22.01 2.17
CA ARG A 210 1.68 -23.08 1.15
C ARG A 210 3.02 -23.20 0.42
N ILE A 211 3.64 -22.08 0.05
CA ILE A 211 4.99 -22.05 -0.56
C ILE A 211 5.99 -22.73 0.35
N TYR A 212 6.01 -22.37 1.64
CA TYR A 212 6.90 -22.96 2.62
C TYR A 212 6.71 -24.47 2.75
N CYS A 213 5.47 -24.95 2.80
CA CYS A 213 5.15 -26.38 2.83
C CYS A 213 5.65 -27.12 1.60
N VAL A 214 5.42 -26.58 0.39
CA VAL A 214 5.86 -27.19 -0.88
C VAL A 214 7.39 -27.24 -0.94
N ALA A 215 8.07 -26.15 -0.59
CA ALA A 215 9.53 -26.09 -0.57
C ALA A 215 10.12 -27.12 0.42
N LYS A 216 9.54 -27.25 1.62
CA LYS A 216 9.94 -28.25 2.61
C LYS A 216 9.74 -29.68 2.10
N TYR A 217 8.61 -29.95 1.46
CA TYR A 217 8.33 -31.26 0.87
C TYR A 217 9.34 -31.61 -0.23
N GLN A 218 9.63 -30.68 -1.15
CA GLN A 218 10.62 -30.87 -2.20
C GLN A 218 12.02 -31.14 -1.61
N ALA A 219 12.45 -30.39 -0.59
CA ALA A 219 13.72 -30.63 0.09
C ALA A 219 13.81 -32.02 0.74
N GLN A 220 12.71 -32.48 1.36
CA GLN A 220 12.65 -33.82 1.95
C GLN A 220 12.75 -34.93 0.89
N VAL A 221 12.06 -34.77 -0.25
CA VAL A 221 12.12 -35.73 -1.37
C VAL A 221 13.52 -35.79 -1.99
N ILE A 222 14.20 -34.65 -2.13
CA ILE A 222 15.57 -34.62 -2.63
C ILE A 222 16.50 -35.34 -1.64
N ASN A 223 16.41 -35.05 -0.34
CA ASN A 223 17.25 -35.70 0.68
C ASN A 223 17.00 -37.22 0.80
N SER A 224 15.76 -37.67 0.67
CA SER A 224 15.45 -39.11 0.67
C SER A 224 15.92 -39.79 -0.61
N SER A 225 15.79 -39.15 -1.77
CA SER A 225 16.33 -39.67 -3.05
C SER A 225 17.86 -39.80 -3.00
N PHE A 226 18.56 -38.82 -2.44
CA PHE A 226 20.01 -38.89 -2.23
C PHE A 226 20.40 -40.02 -1.26
N SER A 227 19.64 -40.22 -0.17
CA SER A 227 19.88 -41.29 0.79
C SER A 227 19.70 -42.69 0.17
N VAL A 228 18.69 -42.85 -0.70
CA VAL A 228 18.43 -44.09 -1.45
C VAL A 228 19.49 -44.37 -2.53
N ILE A 229 20.15 -43.36 -3.08
CA ILE A 229 21.22 -43.54 -4.08
C ILE A 229 22.57 -43.91 -3.43
N ILE A 230 22.82 -43.47 -2.20
CA ILE A 230 24.09 -43.74 -1.50
C ILE A 230 24.09 -45.11 -0.81
N LEU A 231 22.96 -45.58 -0.28
CA LEU A 231 22.86 -46.87 0.42
C LEU A 231 23.21 -48.13 -0.42
N PRO A 232 22.89 -48.23 -1.73
CA PRO A 232 23.29 -49.38 -2.56
C PRO A 232 24.78 -49.39 -2.90
N ASN A 233 25.45 -48.23 -2.88
CA ASN A 233 26.86 -48.10 -3.29
C ASN A 233 27.87 -48.41 -2.17
N VAL A 234 27.41 -48.55 -0.92
CA VAL A 234 28.25 -48.94 0.22
C VAL A 234 28.16 -50.44 0.49
N ALA A 235 27.13 -51.13 0.00
CA ALA A 235 26.94 -52.57 0.20
C ALA A 235 27.59 -53.46 -0.89
N SER A 236 28.26 -52.86 -1.88
CA SER A 236 28.88 -53.56 -3.02
C SER A 236 30.43 -53.59 -3.00
N HIS A 237 31.05 -53.20 -1.89
CA HIS A 237 32.50 -53.29 -1.66
C HIS A 237 32.86 -54.15 -0.44
#